data_AF-A0A7G2TJU7-F1
#
_entry.id   AF-A0A7G2TJU7-F1
#
_cell.length_a   1.000
_cell.length_b   1.000
_cell.length_c   1.000
_cell.angle_alpha   90.00
_cell.angle_beta   90.00
_cell.angle_gamma   90.00
#
_symmetry.space_group_name_H-M   'P 1'
#
loop_
_entity.id
_entity.type
_entity.pdbx_description
1 polymer ?
#
loop_
_entity_poly.entity_id
_entity_poly.type
_entity_poly.pdbx_seq_one_letter_code
_entity_poly.pdbx_strand_id
1 'polypeptide(L)'
;MRRGYVTAPVLGALWCFVIAVTVAVAMSFATGAAFRPAILLSLLLGAGLGVAALHGAMALWGAAVVMAALGLAGFGPMVADDGAGLVALVAGHGAVALFTALGARTILEEIRPGALTRHEFEEAVIRFLTGFGYIFFTAIVLIPFYVMVMTSLKNQAALMANPLDFSIDLSQGWGLFSSYVELMRDYSFGSYLWTSFYVSVLTVLITLAFAIPGAYAVARLRFRGQALFSRSILLIYMVPMIVLALPIYIAFSMTGLRNTIFGIVLIYPVTTIPVALYMLQGYFRGLPAEVEEAGLMDGLSRLAVIWKITLPLSLPALASVSLYVFMIAWNEFLLAFMLLDDPSKYTLTRGIASLNSSEVPRQHLMAGSVIATVPIMVLFLGLERFMTKGLTAGSVKG
;
A
#
# COMPACT_ATOMS: atom_id res chain seq x y z
N MET A 1 -1.36 -36.05 14.53
CA MET A 1 -1.57 -35.00 13.50
C MET A 1 -1.27 -35.46 12.07
N ARG A 2 -0.37 -36.42 11.80
CA ARG A 2 -0.10 -36.93 10.43
C ARG A 2 -1.01 -38.10 10.00
N ARG A 3 -2.32 -37.92 10.11
CA ARG A 3 -3.30 -38.86 9.57
C ARG A 3 -4.27 -38.08 8.72
N GLY A 4 -4.57 -38.53 7.50
CA GLY A 4 -5.46 -37.82 6.57
C GLY A 4 -6.82 -37.50 7.18
N TYR A 5 -7.40 -38.44 7.94
CA TYR A 5 -8.66 -38.27 8.68
C TYR A 5 -8.61 -37.22 9.80
N VAL A 6 -7.43 -36.72 10.17
CA VAL A 6 -7.25 -35.62 11.13
C VAL A 6 -6.82 -34.35 10.40
N THR A 7 -5.87 -34.44 9.48
CA THR A 7 -5.32 -33.29 8.75
C THR A 7 -6.37 -32.65 7.84
N ALA A 8 -7.12 -33.45 7.08
CA ALA A 8 -8.12 -32.94 6.16
C ALA A 8 -9.27 -32.17 6.83
N PRO A 9 -9.94 -32.68 7.89
CA PRO A 9 -10.96 -31.91 8.58
C PRO A 9 -10.40 -30.66 9.28
N VAL A 10 -9.18 -30.72 9.84
CA VAL A 10 -8.58 -29.54 10.49
C VAL A 10 -8.29 -28.44 9.47
N LEU A 11 -7.61 -28.76 8.36
CA LEU A 11 -7.32 -27.77 7.32
C LEU A 11 -8.59 -27.29 6.62
N GLY A 12 -9.57 -28.18 6.39
CA GLY A 12 -10.88 -27.82 5.85
C GLY A 12 -11.67 -26.88 6.75
N ALA A 13 -11.66 -27.12 8.07
CA ALA A 13 -12.30 -26.25 9.06
C ALA A 13 -11.67 -24.86 9.08
N LEU A 14 -10.34 -24.79 9.18
CA LEU A 14 -9.60 -23.53 9.20
C LEU A 14 -9.79 -22.75 7.89
N TRP A 15 -9.74 -23.43 6.75
CA TRP A 15 -9.94 -22.80 5.44
C TRP A 15 -11.37 -22.26 5.27
N CYS A 16 -12.38 -23.06 5.64
CA CYS A 16 -13.78 -22.61 5.61
C CYS A 16 -14.01 -21.39 6.50
N PHE A 17 -13.40 -21.34 7.69
CA PHE A 17 -13.49 -20.18 8.56
C PHE A 17 -12.87 -18.92 7.92
N VAL A 18 -11.68 -19.04 7.31
CA VAL A 18 -11.03 -17.94 6.58
C VAL A 18 -11.94 -17.43 5.46
N ILE A 19 -12.48 -18.33 4.63
CA ILE A 19 -13.39 -17.98 3.54
C ILE A 19 -14.68 -17.35 4.07
N ALA A 20 -15.27 -17.89 5.13
CA ALA A 20 -16.48 -17.36 5.74
C ALA A 20 -16.27 -15.92 6.26
N VAL A 21 -15.13 -15.64 6.91
CA VAL A 21 -14.75 -14.28 7.33
C VAL A 21 -14.62 -13.36 6.12
N THR A 22 -13.85 -13.77 5.11
CA THR A 22 -13.59 -12.95 3.92
C THR A 22 -14.87 -12.63 3.15
N VAL A 23 -15.71 -13.64 2.91
CA VAL A 23 -16.98 -13.46 2.19
C VAL A 23 -17.96 -12.65 3.03
N ALA A 24 -18.02 -12.84 4.35
CA ALA A 24 -18.89 -12.03 5.22
C ALA A 24 -18.54 -10.54 5.16
N VAL A 25 -17.25 -10.19 5.20
CA VAL A 25 -16.80 -8.80 5.05
C VAL A 25 -17.17 -8.26 3.67
N ALA A 26 -16.88 -9.01 2.60
CA ALA A 26 -17.19 -8.59 1.24
C ALA A 26 -18.69 -8.38 1.01
N MET A 27 -19.52 -9.31 1.49
CA MET A 27 -20.98 -9.23 1.38
C MET A 27 -21.55 -8.07 2.21
N SER A 28 -21.02 -7.84 3.42
CA SER A 28 -21.44 -6.71 4.24
C SER A 28 -21.20 -5.39 3.52
N PHE A 29 -20.02 -5.22 2.94
CA PHE A 29 -19.68 -4.00 2.19
C PHE A 29 -20.48 -3.84 0.90
N ALA A 30 -20.74 -4.93 0.18
CA ALA A 30 -21.45 -4.88 -1.09
C ALA A 30 -22.95 -4.62 -0.95
N THR A 31 -23.55 -5.03 0.18
CA THR A 31 -25.01 -5.01 0.35
C THR A 31 -25.50 -4.10 1.47
N GLY A 32 -24.62 -3.69 2.38
CA GLY A 32 -24.97 -2.95 3.60
C GLY A 32 -25.67 -3.79 4.67
N ALA A 33 -26.04 -5.05 4.39
CA ALA A 33 -26.57 -5.96 5.39
C ALA A 33 -25.42 -6.55 6.22
N ALA A 34 -25.61 -6.75 7.51
CA ALA A 34 -24.57 -7.35 8.34
C ALA A 34 -24.45 -8.86 8.06
N PHE A 35 -23.32 -9.27 7.51
CA PHE A 35 -22.92 -10.66 7.41
C PHE A 35 -21.81 -10.94 8.43
N ARG A 36 -21.93 -12.06 9.14
CA ARG A 36 -20.93 -12.51 10.13
C ARG A 36 -20.62 -13.99 9.98
N PRO A 37 -19.35 -14.40 10.15
CA PRO A 37 -19.00 -15.82 10.15
C PRO A 37 -19.58 -16.51 11.39
N ALA A 38 -20.24 -17.64 11.19
CA ALA A 38 -20.66 -18.51 12.29
C ALA A 38 -19.49 -19.43 12.64
N ILE A 39 -18.71 -19.08 13.67
CA ILE A 39 -17.48 -19.79 14.04
C ILE A 39 -17.71 -21.31 14.14
N LEU A 40 -18.73 -21.73 14.89
CA LEU A 40 -19.00 -23.16 15.08
C LEU A 40 -19.39 -23.85 13.76
N LEU A 41 -20.34 -23.28 13.02
CA LEU A 41 -20.85 -23.89 11.79
C LEU A 41 -19.81 -23.90 10.66
N SER A 42 -19.00 -22.84 10.55
CA SER A 42 -17.90 -22.79 9.58
C SER A 42 -16.83 -23.84 9.85
N LEU A 43 -16.45 -24.04 11.12
CA LEU A 43 -15.51 -25.10 11.49
C LEU A 43 -16.10 -26.50 11.26
N LEU A 44 -17.36 -26.73 11.65
CA LEU A 44 -18.01 -28.05 11.50
C LEU A 44 -18.24 -28.42 10.02
N LEU A 45 -18.84 -27.52 9.24
CA LEU A 45 -19.11 -27.75 7.82
C LEU A 45 -17.81 -27.78 7.01
N GLY A 46 -16.82 -26.95 7.38
CA GLY A 46 -15.48 -27.00 6.80
C GLY A 46 -14.75 -28.31 7.08
N ALA A 47 -14.86 -28.83 8.30
CA ALA A 47 -14.33 -30.15 8.65
C ALA A 47 -15.01 -31.25 7.83
N GLY A 48 -16.34 -31.21 7.70
CA GLY A 48 -17.10 -32.14 6.87
C GLY A 48 -16.69 -32.10 5.40
N LEU A 49 -16.51 -30.90 4.85
CA LEU A 49 -16.02 -30.70 3.47
C LEU A 49 -14.58 -31.21 3.31
N GLY A 50 -13.71 -31.01 4.31
CA GLY A 50 -12.36 -31.58 4.34
C GLY A 50 -12.37 -33.11 4.34
N VAL A 51 -13.28 -33.75 5.08
CA VAL A 51 -13.48 -35.21 5.02
C VAL A 51 -14.01 -35.64 3.66
N ALA A 52 -14.94 -34.90 3.08
CA ALA A 52 -15.47 -35.20 1.75
C ALA A 52 -14.40 -35.12 0.65
N ALA A 53 -13.43 -34.19 0.76
CA ALA A 53 -12.27 -34.11 -0.13
C ALA A 53 -11.46 -35.41 -0.19
N LEU A 54 -11.35 -36.16 0.91
CA LEU A 54 -10.66 -37.46 0.94
C LEU A 54 -11.33 -38.54 0.08
N HIS A 55 -12.63 -38.38 -0.20
CA HIS A 55 -13.44 -39.34 -0.95
C HIS A 55 -13.59 -38.93 -2.43
N GLY A 56 -12.84 -37.92 -2.88
CA GLY A 56 -12.76 -37.49 -4.27
C GLY A 56 -13.60 -36.26 -4.61
N ALA A 57 -13.43 -35.77 -5.84
CA ALA A 57 -14.02 -34.51 -6.29
C ALA A 57 -15.56 -34.50 -6.23
N MET A 58 -16.22 -35.61 -6.54
CA MET A 58 -17.69 -35.70 -6.49
C MET A 58 -18.22 -35.52 -5.06
N ALA A 59 -17.57 -36.14 -4.07
CA ALA A 59 -17.94 -35.98 -2.66
C ALA A 59 -17.68 -34.56 -2.17
N LEU A 60 -16.53 -33.97 -2.54
CA LEU A 60 -16.18 -32.58 -2.22
C LEU A 60 -17.23 -31.58 -2.73
N TRP A 61 -17.58 -31.65 -4.02
CA TRP A 61 -18.56 -30.75 -4.61
C TRP A 61 -19.98 -31.02 -4.09
N GLY A 62 -20.33 -32.28 -3.81
CA GLY A 62 -21.58 -32.62 -3.13
C GLY A 62 -21.68 -31.97 -1.75
N ALA A 63 -20.61 -32.05 -0.94
CA ALA A 63 -20.54 -31.40 0.36
C ALA A 63 -20.63 -29.86 0.25
N ALA A 64 -20.06 -29.27 -0.80
CA ALA A 64 -20.18 -27.84 -1.07
C ALA A 64 -21.62 -27.42 -1.39
N VAL A 65 -22.33 -28.19 -2.22
CA VAL A 65 -23.76 -27.94 -2.51
C VAL A 65 -24.61 -28.05 -1.25
N VAL A 66 -24.36 -29.07 -0.42
CA VAL A 66 -25.04 -29.23 0.87
C VAL A 66 -24.73 -28.04 1.80
N MET A 67 -23.47 -27.59 1.86
CA MET A 67 -23.09 -26.42 2.64
C MET A 67 -23.82 -25.14 2.17
N ALA A 68 -23.95 -24.93 0.85
CA ALA A 68 -24.70 -23.80 0.31
C ALA A 68 -26.21 -23.88 0.65
N ALA A 69 -26.80 -25.07 0.52
CA ALA A 69 -28.21 -25.31 0.83
C ALA A 69 -28.51 -25.13 2.33
N LEU A 70 -27.65 -25.67 3.20
CA LEU A 70 -27.72 -25.44 4.65
C LEU A 70 -27.57 -23.95 5.00
N GLY A 71 -26.72 -23.24 4.26
CA GLY A 71 -26.58 -21.80 4.35
C GLY A 71 -27.88 -21.05 4.09
N LEU A 72 -28.54 -21.35 2.97
CA LEU A 72 -29.84 -20.77 2.64
C LEU A 72 -30.94 -21.13 3.66
N ALA A 73 -30.80 -22.27 4.35
CA ALA A 73 -31.69 -22.67 5.43
C ALA A 73 -31.34 -22.05 6.81
N GLY A 74 -30.32 -21.18 6.89
CA GLY A 74 -29.90 -20.51 8.13
C GLY A 74 -28.86 -21.27 8.97
N PHE A 75 -28.40 -22.44 8.52
CA PHE A 75 -27.42 -23.29 9.21
C PHE A 75 -26.05 -23.29 8.50
N GLY A 76 -25.69 -22.19 7.84
CA GLY A 76 -24.46 -22.07 7.06
C GLY A 76 -23.22 -21.64 7.85
N PRO A 77 -22.05 -21.63 7.18
CA PRO A 77 -20.80 -21.10 7.74
C PRO A 77 -20.82 -19.59 8.07
N MET A 78 -21.82 -18.87 7.57
CA MET A 78 -22.02 -17.44 7.70
C MET A 78 -23.49 -17.21 8.03
N VAL A 79 -23.80 -16.13 8.75
CA VAL A 79 -25.18 -15.72 9.05
C VAL A 79 -25.33 -14.27 8.58
N ALA A 80 -26.48 -13.95 8.02
CA ALA A 80 -26.86 -12.59 7.67
C ALA A 80 -28.04 -12.15 8.54
N ASP A 81 -28.13 -10.87 8.84
CA ASP A 81 -29.29 -10.31 9.52
C ASP A 81 -30.51 -10.20 8.56
N ASP A 82 -31.70 -9.99 9.12
CA ASP A 82 -33.00 -10.03 8.40
C ASP A 82 -33.12 -9.03 7.23
N GLY A 83 -32.22 -8.05 7.14
CA GLY A 83 -32.15 -7.09 6.03
C GLY A 83 -31.49 -7.63 4.75
N ALA A 84 -30.90 -8.82 4.76
CA ALA A 84 -30.24 -9.39 3.59
C ALA A 84 -31.26 -9.95 2.58
N GLY A 85 -31.30 -9.35 1.38
CA GLY A 85 -32.15 -9.84 0.29
C GLY A 85 -31.78 -11.25 -0.18
N LEU A 86 -32.72 -11.97 -0.79
CA LEU A 86 -32.53 -13.36 -1.26
C LEU A 86 -31.32 -13.52 -2.18
N VAL A 87 -31.11 -12.58 -3.10
CA VAL A 87 -29.95 -12.60 -4.02
C VAL A 87 -28.63 -12.52 -3.25
N ALA A 88 -28.56 -11.69 -2.21
CA ALA A 88 -27.38 -11.56 -1.37
C ALA A 88 -27.11 -12.84 -0.57
N LEU A 89 -28.16 -13.47 -0.03
CA LEU A 89 -28.04 -14.75 0.68
C LEU A 89 -27.53 -15.86 -0.24
N VAL A 90 -28.10 -15.98 -1.45
CA VAL A 90 -27.67 -16.96 -2.46
C VAL A 90 -26.23 -16.70 -2.88
N ALA A 91 -25.87 -15.45 -3.19
CA ALA A 91 -24.52 -15.10 -3.59
C ALA A 91 -23.50 -15.36 -2.45
N GLY A 92 -23.81 -14.94 -1.23
CA GLY A 92 -22.92 -15.08 -0.07
C GLY A 92 -22.68 -16.54 0.31
N HIS A 93 -23.74 -17.33 0.51
CA HIS A 93 -23.60 -18.74 0.85
C HIS A 93 -23.02 -19.58 -0.29
N GLY A 94 -23.40 -19.27 -1.54
CA GLY A 94 -22.81 -19.88 -2.73
C GLY A 94 -21.31 -19.61 -2.84
N ALA A 95 -20.88 -18.36 -2.62
CA ALA A 95 -19.47 -17.98 -2.64
C ALA A 95 -18.66 -18.68 -1.54
N VAL A 96 -19.18 -18.75 -0.31
CA VAL A 96 -18.50 -19.48 0.78
C VAL A 96 -18.31 -20.95 0.41
N ALA A 97 -19.36 -21.63 -0.05
CA ALA A 97 -19.28 -23.03 -0.44
C ALA A 97 -18.30 -23.26 -1.60
N LEU A 98 -18.39 -22.42 -2.64
CA LEU A 98 -17.54 -22.49 -3.83
C LEU A 98 -16.06 -22.28 -3.49
N PHE A 99 -15.70 -21.20 -2.81
CA PHE A 99 -14.31 -20.88 -2.50
C PHE A 99 -13.71 -21.80 -1.44
N THR A 100 -14.53 -22.30 -0.51
CA THR A 100 -14.10 -23.35 0.43
C THR A 100 -13.77 -24.62 -0.32
N ALA A 101 -14.62 -25.06 -1.26
CA ALA A 101 -14.39 -26.27 -2.07
C ALA A 101 -13.18 -26.14 -3.00
N LEU A 102 -13.04 -24.99 -3.69
CA LEU A 102 -11.90 -24.73 -4.57
C LEU A 102 -10.58 -24.74 -3.81
N GLY A 103 -10.50 -24.02 -2.68
CA GLY A 103 -9.27 -24.01 -1.88
C GLY A 103 -9.00 -25.35 -1.22
N ALA A 104 -10.02 -26.05 -0.70
CA ALA A 104 -9.88 -27.39 -0.14
C ALA A 104 -9.36 -28.40 -1.18
N ARG A 105 -9.83 -28.32 -2.44
CA ARG A 105 -9.33 -29.16 -3.54
C ARG A 105 -7.81 -29.00 -3.73
N THR A 106 -7.32 -27.77 -3.70
CA THR A 106 -5.89 -27.47 -3.89
C THR A 106 -5.06 -27.81 -2.66
N ILE A 107 -5.56 -27.47 -1.47
CA ILE A 107 -4.88 -27.69 -0.18
C ILE A 107 -4.76 -29.19 0.13
N LEU A 108 -5.77 -29.99 -0.23
CA LEU A 108 -5.87 -31.40 0.15
C LEU A 108 -5.58 -32.37 -1.01
N GLU A 109 -5.08 -31.90 -2.14
CA GLU A 109 -4.89 -32.69 -3.37
C GLU A 109 -4.13 -34.02 -3.15
N GLU A 110 -3.09 -33.99 -2.31
CA GLU A 110 -2.23 -35.15 -2.05
C GLU A 110 -2.57 -35.88 -0.74
N ILE A 111 -3.56 -35.40 0.01
CA ILE A 111 -3.94 -36.00 1.28
C ILE A 111 -4.78 -37.26 1.03
N ARG A 112 -4.25 -38.40 1.47
CA ARG A 112 -4.93 -39.70 1.36
C ARG A 112 -5.59 -40.13 2.68
N PRO A 113 -6.63 -40.99 2.63
CA PRO A 113 -7.20 -41.59 3.84
C PRO A 113 -6.21 -42.57 4.48
N GLY A 114 -5.50 -42.17 5.54
CA GLY A 114 -4.54 -43.04 6.21
C GLY A 114 -3.43 -42.31 6.96
N ALA A 115 -2.31 -43.00 7.22
CA ALA A 115 -1.10 -42.37 7.72
C ALA A 115 -0.44 -41.55 6.60
N LEU A 116 -0.11 -40.29 6.90
CA LEU A 116 0.54 -39.40 5.95
C LEU A 116 2.05 -39.44 6.15
N THR A 117 2.78 -39.33 5.05
CA THR A 117 4.20 -39.01 5.07
C THR A 117 4.41 -37.59 5.62
N ARG A 118 5.64 -37.29 6.04
CA ARG A 118 6.02 -35.94 6.45
C ARG A 118 5.79 -34.93 5.32
N HIS A 119 6.14 -35.32 4.09
CA HIS A 119 6.07 -34.48 2.91
C HIS A 119 4.62 -34.11 2.57
N GLU A 120 3.71 -35.09 2.45
CA GLU A 120 2.28 -34.84 2.18
C GLU A 120 1.64 -33.91 3.22
N PHE A 121 1.98 -34.08 4.51
CA PHE A 121 1.50 -33.19 5.57
C PHE A 121 2.07 -31.77 5.45
N GLU A 122 3.38 -31.64 5.28
CA GLU A 122 4.05 -30.33 5.17
C GLU A 122 3.57 -29.56 3.94
N GLU A 123 3.39 -30.25 2.81
CA GLU A 123 2.91 -29.63 1.57
C GLU A 123 1.48 -29.11 1.70
N ALA A 124 0.55 -29.88 2.27
CA ALA A 124 -0.81 -29.40 2.52
C ALA A 124 -0.84 -28.16 3.44
N VAL A 125 0.01 -28.14 4.47
CA VAL A 125 0.16 -26.98 5.36
C VAL A 125 0.74 -25.78 4.60
N ILE A 126 1.75 -25.96 3.74
CA ILE A 126 2.33 -24.89 2.93
C ILE A 126 1.29 -24.31 1.95
N ARG A 127 0.51 -25.17 1.28
CA ARG A 127 -0.57 -24.74 0.37
C ARG A 127 -1.64 -23.94 1.11
N PHE A 128 -2.04 -24.40 2.31
CA PHE A 128 -2.94 -23.64 3.18
C PHE A 128 -2.35 -22.28 3.57
N LEU A 129 -1.12 -22.23 4.08
CA LEU A 129 -0.47 -20.99 4.50
C LEU A 129 -0.27 -20.02 3.34
N THR A 130 0.01 -20.53 2.14
CA THR A 130 0.15 -19.72 0.92
C THR A 130 -1.19 -19.12 0.51
N GLY A 131 -2.26 -19.93 0.47
CA GLY A 131 -3.62 -19.45 0.17
C GLY A 131 -4.12 -18.44 1.21
N PHE A 132 -3.91 -18.74 2.51
CA PHE A 132 -4.22 -17.82 3.60
C PHE A 132 -3.44 -16.52 3.47
N GLY A 133 -2.13 -16.61 3.19
CA GLY A 133 -1.26 -15.47 2.95
C GLY A 133 -1.80 -14.58 1.84
N TYR A 134 -2.17 -15.14 0.69
CA TYR A 134 -2.74 -14.35 -0.41
C TYR A 134 -4.03 -13.63 -0.01
N ILE A 135 -4.96 -14.31 0.65
CA ILE A 135 -6.21 -13.69 1.10
C ILE A 135 -5.92 -12.60 2.14
N PHE A 136 -5.10 -12.91 3.15
CA PHE A 136 -4.78 -12.00 4.25
C PHE A 136 -4.08 -10.73 3.75
N PHE A 137 -3.01 -10.88 2.98
CA PHE A 137 -2.25 -9.74 2.46
C PHE A 137 -3.05 -8.93 1.43
N THR A 138 -3.87 -9.58 0.60
CA THR A 138 -4.75 -8.84 -0.33
C THR A 138 -5.82 -8.08 0.43
N ALA A 139 -6.46 -8.69 1.44
CA ALA A 139 -7.51 -8.06 2.22
C ALA A 139 -6.99 -6.87 3.04
N ILE A 140 -5.88 -7.04 3.78
CA ILE A 140 -5.32 -5.97 4.63
C ILE A 140 -4.85 -4.77 3.80
N VAL A 141 -4.42 -5.00 2.55
CA VAL A 141 -4.04 -3.93 1.63
C VAL A 141 -5.26 -3.31 0.97
N LEU A 142 -6.13 -4.09 0.32
CA LEU A 142 -7.20 -3.54 -0.52
C LEU A 142 -8.39 -2.99 0.25
N ILE A 143 -8.75 -3.57 1.40
CA ILE A 143 -9.96 -3.16 2.14
C ILE A 143 -9.90 -1.68 2.57
N PRO A 144 -8.81 -1.17 3.17
CA PRO A 144 -8.74 0.25 3.52
C PRO A 144 -8.91 1.19 2.31
N PHE A 145 -8.30 0.86 1.17
CA PHE A 145 -8.47 1.66 -0.05
C PHE A 145 -9.88 1.57 -0.60
N TYR A 146 -10.50 0.39 -0.58
CA TYR A 146 -11.88 0.21 -0.98
C TYR A 146 -12.82 1.05 -0.12
N VAL A 147 -12.70 0.96 1.21
CA VAL A 147 -13.50 1.76 2.16
C VAL A 147 -13.26 3.25 1.94
N MET A 148 -12.02 3.68 1.75
CA MET A 148 -11.69 5.09 1.47
C MET A 148 -12.41 5.61 0.21
N VAL A 149 -12.34 4.86 -0.91
CA VAL A 149 -12.99 5.27 -2.16
C VAL A 149 -14.52 5.23 -2.02
N MET A 150 -15.09 4.16 -1.46
CA MET A 150 -16.55 4.05 -1.33
C MET A 150 -17.13 5.11 -0.38
N THR A 151 -16.42 5.42 0.71
CA THR A 151 -16.85 6.49 1.64
C THR A 151 -16.82 7.86 0.96
N SER A 152 -15.86 8.11 0.06
CA SER A 152 -15.78 9.39 -0.65
C SER A 152 -16.92 9.63 -1.64
N LEU A 153 -17.57 8.56 -2.12
CA LEU A 153 -18.69 8.61 -3.07
C LEU A 153 -20.07 8.66 -2.37
N LYS A 154 -20.11 8.64 -1.04
CA LYS A 154 -21.35 8.67 -0.25
C LYS A 154 -21.52 10.01 0.47
N ASN A 155 -22.76 10.32 0.83
CA ASN A 155 -23.09 11.45 1.69
C ASN A 155 -22.98 11.04 3.17
N GLN A 156 -22.58 11.97 4.04
CA GLN A 156 -22.50 11.83 5.50
C GLN A 156 -23.75 11.20 6.10
N ALA A 157 -24.95 11.63 5.68
CA ALA A 157 -26.20 11.11 6.24
C ALA A 157 -26.35 9.60 5.99
N ALA A 158 -25.96 9.12 4.80
CA ALA A 158 -25.99 7.70 4.46
C ALA A 158 -24.96 6.91 5.28
N LEU A 159 -23.75 7.46 5.44
CA LEU A 159 -22.68 6.84 6.25
C LEU A 159 -23.05 6.74 7.73
N MET A 160 -23.78 7.72 8.26
CA MET A 160 -24.26 7.71 9.64
C MET A 160 -25.45 6.77 9.83
N ALA A 161 -26.31 6.63 8.80
CA ALA A 161 -27.44 5.72 8.84
C ALA A 161 -26.99 4.25 8.78
N ASN A 162 -26.05 3.91 7.90
CA ASN A 162 -25.47 2.58 7.81
C ASN A 162 -23.95 2.62 7.52
N PRO A 163 -23.11 2.49 8.57
CA PRO A 163 -21.64 2.50 8.41
C PRO A 163 -21.06 1.30 7.65
N LEU A 164 -21.83 0.23 7.43
CA LEU A 164 -21.39 -0.97 6.72
C LEU A 164 -21.76 -0.92 5.23
N ASP A 165 -22.64 0.00 4.84
CA ASP A 165 -23.06 0.14 3.46
C ASP A 165 -22.03 0.90 2.63
N PHE A 166 -21.25 0.15 1.86
CA PHE A 166 -20.33 0.66 0.85
C PHE A 166 -20.82 0.37 -0.58
N SER A 167 -22.12 0.11 -0.77
CA SER A 167 -22.72 -0.07 -2.09
C SER A 167 -22.76 1.25 -2.88
N ILE A 168 -22.76 1.15 -4.21
CA ILE A 168 -22.83 2.31 -5.09
C ILE A 168 -24.25 2.45 -5.62
N ASP A 169 -24.86 3.60 -5.35
CA ASP A 169 -26.15 3.98 -5.92
C ASP A 169 -25.94 4.68 -7.27
N LEU A 170 -25.90 3.87 -8.34
CA LEU A 170 -25.71 4.36 -9.71
C LEU A 170 -26.83 5.29 -10.19
N SER A 171 -27.99 5.33 -9.52
CA SER A 171 -29.08 6.23 -9.87
C SER A 171 -28.71 7.71 -9.65
N GLN A 172 -27.73 7.99 -8.79
CA GLN A 172 -27.25 9.34 -8.51
C GLN A 172 -26.41 9.94 -9.65
N GLY A 173 -25.96 9.12 -10.61
CA GLY A 173 -25.16 9.59 -11.75
C GLY A 173 -23.95 10.42 -11.33
N TRP A 174 -23.85 11.66 -11.85
CA TRP A 174 -22.77 12.59 -11.50
C TRP A 174 -22.80 13.06 -10.04
N GLY A 175 -23.92 12.91 -9.34
CA GLY A 175 -24.05 13.23 -7.92
C GLY A 175 -23.12 12.42 -7.01
N LEU A 176 -22.69 11.23 -7.45
CA LEU A 176 -21.69 10.41 -6.73
C LEU A 176 -20.36 11.13 -6.51
N PHE A 177 -20.03 12.10 -7.37
CA PHE A 177 -18.79 12.87 -7.29
C PHE A 177 -18.96 14.24 -6.62
N SER A 178 -20.11 14.52 -5.99
CA SER A 178 -20.37 15.82 -5.35
C SER A 178 -19.31 16.18 -4.31
N SER A 179 -18.89 15.20 -3.50
CA SER A 179 -17.84 15.37 -2.49
C SER A 179 -16.53 15.91 -3.07
N TYR A 180 -16.17 15.52 -4.31
CA TYR A 180 -14.96 15.98 -4.99
C TYR A 180 -15.12 17.39 -5.55
N VAL A 181 -16.30 17.70 -6.09
CA VAL A 181 -16.62 19.03 -6.61
C VAL A 181 -16.65 20.06 -5.48
N GLU A 182 -17.35 19.75 -4.39
CA GLU A 182 -17.43 20.56 -3.17
C GLU A 182 -16.03 20.78 -2.57
N LEU A 183 -15.19 19.74 -2.54
CA LEU A 183 -13.82 19.87 -2.05
C LEU A 183 -12.99 20.87 -2.89
N MET A 184 -13.10 20.81 -4.22
CA MET A 184 -12.39 21.73 -5.12
C MET A 184 -12.91 23.15 -5.04
N ARG A 185 -14.23 23.31 -4.89
CA ARG A 185 -14.92 24.60 -4.91
C ARG A 185 -14.82 25.34 -3.58
N ASP A 186 -15.09 24.64 -2.47
CA ASP A 186 -15.37 25.27 -1.18
C ASP A 186 -14.18 25.18 -0.20
N TYR A 187 -13.26 24.21 -0.41
CA TYR A 187 -12.16 23.95 0.52
C TYR A 187 -10.77 24.33 -0.03
N SER A 188 -10.71 25.09 -1.14
CA SER A 188 -9.46 25.53 -1.78
C SER A 188 -8.49 24.38 -2.12
N PHE A 189 -9.00 23.16 -2.27
CA PHE A 189 -8.17 21.95 -2.31
C PHE A 189 -7.26 21.90 -3.54
N GLY A 190 -7.67 22.52 -4.65
CA GLY A 190 -6.82 22.70 -5.83
C GLY A 190 -5.54 23.49 -5.52
N SER A 191 -5.60 24.49 -4.64
CA SER A 191 -4.42 25.24 -4.18
C SER A 191 -3.49 24.36 -3.35
N TYR A 192 -4.03 23.50 -2.49
CA TYR A 192 -3.23 22.60 -1.65
C TYR A 192 -2.52 21.53 -2.50
N LEU A 193 -3.22 21.00 -3.51
CA LEU A 193 -2.66 20.08 -4.49
C LEU A 193 -1.51 20.72 -5.26
N TRP A 194 -1.71 21.94 -5.76
CA TRP A 194 -0.68 22.67 -6.48
C TRP A 194 0.52 23.01 -5.59
N THR A 195 0.28 23.49 -4.37
CA THR A 195 1.33 23.82 -3.40
C THR A 195 2.16 22.59 -3.06
N SER A 196 1.52 21.46 -2.78
CA SER A 196 2.22 20.20 -2.49
C SER A 196 3.02 19.69 -3.68
N PHE A 197 2.43 19.72 -4.89
CA PHE A 197 3.12 19.33 -6.12
C PHE A 197 4.36 20.20 -6.36
N TYR A 198 4.18 21.51 -6.32
CA TYR A 198 5.25 22.50 -6.52
C TYR A 198 6.40 22.31 -5.52
N VAL A 199 6.07 22.23 -4.23
CA VAL A 199 7.04 22.00 -3.14
C VAL A 199 7.76 20.67 -3.32
N SER A 200 7.05 19.59 -3.67
CA SER A 200 7.62 18.26 -3.81
C SER A 200 8.58 18.18 -5.01
N VAL A 201 8.22 18.79 -6.15
CA VAL A 201 9.09 18.85 -7.33
C VAL A 201 10.36 19.64 -7.02
N LEU A 202 10.25 20.81 -6.39
CA LEU A 202 11.43 21.58 -5.99
C LEU A 202 12.29 20.82 -4.98
N THR A 203 11.66 20.11 -4.04
CA THR A 203 12.38 19.27 -3.09
C THR A 203 13.19 18.20 -3.79
N VAL A 204 12.63 17.50 -4.79
CA VAL A 204 13.35 16.52 -5.60
C VAL A 204 14.55 17.15 -6.31
N LEU A 205 14.34 18.28 -6.99
CA LEU A 205 15.40 18.95 -7.73
C LEU A 205 16.55 19.41 -6.83
N ILE A 206 16.24 20.07 -5.71
CA ILE A 206 17.24 20.52 -4.74
C ILE A 206 17.95 19.32 -4.12
N THR A 207 17.19 18.30 -3.70
CA THR A 207 17.76 17.08 -3.11
C THR A 207 18.75 16.42 -4.04
N LEU A 208 18.40 16.21 -5.31
CA LEU A 208 19.29 15.58 -6.29
C LEU A 208 20.50 16.46 -6.62
N ALA A 209 20.32 17.79 -6.69
CA ALA A 209 21.41 18.71 -6.93
C ALA A 209 22.53 18.60 -5.88
N PHE A 210 22.18 18.33 -4.62
CA PHE A 210 23.16 18.07 -3.55
C PHE A 210 23.56 16.58 -3.45
N ALA A 211 22.61 15.67 -3.61
CA ALA A 211 22.84 14.24 -3.40
C ALA A 211 23.69 13.61 -4.50
N ILE A 212 23.53 14.01 -5.78
CA ILE A 212 24.32 13.48 -6.89
C ILE A 212 25.83 13.71 -6.68
N PRO A 213 26.33 14.95 -6.54
CA PRO A 213 27.76 15.18 -6.36
C PRO A 213 28.27 14.60 -5.04
N GLY A 214 27.47 14.67 -3.96
CA GLY A 214 27.85 14.12 -2.67
C GLY A 214 28.00 12.59 -2.71
N ALA A 215 27.02 11.89 -3.28
CA ALA A 215 27.06 10.44 -3.43
C ALA A 215 28.20 10.00 -4.36
N TYR A 216 28.41 10.73 -5.46
CA TYR A 216 29.52 10.48 -6.38
C TYR A 216 30.87 10.62 -5.68
N ALA A 217 31.07 11.70 -4.93
CA ALA A 217 32.30 11.94 -4.19
C ALA A 217 32.60 10.80 -3.21
N VAL A 218 31.59 10.33 -2.47
CA VAL A 218 31.78 9.24 -1.49
C VAL A 218 31.92 7.87 -2.17
N ALA A 219 31.34 7.68 -3.35
CA ALA A 219 31.45 6.42 -4.10
C ALA A 219 32.78 6.29 -4.85
N ARG A 220 33.33 7.39 -5.39
CA ARG A 220 34.46 7.37 -6.33
C ARG A 220 35.73 8.03 -5.81
N LEU A 221 35.64 9.10 -5.06
CA LEU A 221 36.82 9.87 -4.65
C LEU A 221 37.40 9.29 -3.36
N ARG A 222 38.74 9.25 -3.28
CA ARG A 222 39.47 8.90 -2.06
C ARG A 222 39.86 10.20 -1.36
N PHE A 223 39.27 10.45 -0.20
CA PHE A 223 39.61 11.63 0.63
C PHE A 223 39.64 11.26 2.12
N ARG A 224 40.38 12.04 2.91
CA ARG A 224 40.50 11.83 4.36
C ARG A 224 39.12 11.99 5.01
N GLY A 225 38.67 10.96 5.74
CA GLY A 225 37.36 10.96 6.41
C GLY A 225 36.18 10.44 5.60
N GLN A 226 36.40 9.92 4.38
CA GLN A 226 35.35 9.35 3.52
C GLN A 226 34.47 8.30 4.23
N ALA A 227 35.09 7.39 5.00
CA ALA A 227 34.35 6.37 5.74
C ALA A 227 33.49 6.96 6.87
N LEU A 228 33.98 8.01 7.55
CA LEU A 228 33.23 8.72 8.58
C LEU A 228 32.04 9.46 7.96
N PHE A 229 32.26 10.18 6.86
CA PHE A 229 31.19 10.89 6.13
C PHE A 229 30.13 9.92 5.59
N SER A 230 30.55 8.77 5.04
CA SER A 230 29.63 7.72 4.60
C SER A 230 28.75 7.20 5.73
N ARG A 231 29.31 7.02 6.94
CA ARG A 231 28.56 6.55 8.11
C ARG A 231 27.68 7.65 8.69
N SER A 232 28.12 8.91 8.68
CA SER A 232 27.33 10.03 9.21
C SER A 232 26.05 10.28 8.42
N ILE A 233 26.04 10.04 7.09
CA ILE A 233 24.82 10.13 6.28
C ILE A 233 23.70 9.26 6.87
N LEU A 234 24.02 7.99 7.19
CA LEU A 234 23.07 7.06 7.78
C LEU A 234 22.66 7.50 9.20
N LEU A 235 23.61 7.92 10.03
CA LEU A 235 23.33 8.39 11.39
C LEU A 235 22.40 9.61 11.40
N ILE A 236 22.59 10.56 10.50
CA ILE A 236 21.73 11.75 10.36
C ILE A 236 20.32 11.33 9.93
N TYR A 237 20.18 10.40 8.99
CA TYR A 237 18.88 9.90 8.55
C TYR A 237 18.09 9.18 9.67
N MET A 238 18.80 8.55 10.62
CA MET A 238 18.17 7.87 11.75
C MET A 238 17.64 8.82 12.83
N VAL A 239 18.00 10.11 12.80
CA VAL A 239 17.51 11.09 13.77
C VAL A 239 16.03 11.37 13.52
N PRO A 240 15.14 11.13 14.50
CA PRO A 240 13.72 11.43 14.32
C PRO A 240 13.49 12.93 14.18
N MET A 241 12.88 13.37 13.07
CA MET A 241 12.63 14.79 12.80
C MET A 241 11.78 15.47 13.88
N ILE A 242 10.94 14.72 14.59
CA ILE A 242 10.11 15.24 15.69
C ILE A 242 10.94 15.80 16.84
N VAL A 243 12.18 15.33 17.05
CA VAL A 243 13.08 15.87 18.09
C VAL A 243 13.57 17.28 17.70
N LEU A 244 13.71 17.54 16.40
CA LEU A 244 14.15 18.83 15.87
C LEU A 244 12.99 19.81 15.63
N ALA A 245 11.75 19.36 15.82
CA ALA A 245 10.53 20.12 15.59
C ALA A 245 10.53 21.49 16.28
N LEU A 246 10.71 21.52 17.61
CA LEU A 246 10.69 22.76 18.40
C LEU A 246 11.85 23.71 18.02
N PRO A 247 13.11 23.26 17.93
CA PRO A 247 14.21 24.10 17.44
C PRO A 247 13.95 24.70 16.05
N ILE A 248 13.45 23.91 15.10
CA ILE A 248 13.12 24.38 13.73
C ILE A 248 12.04 25.45 13.80
N TYR A 249 10.97 25.22 14.57
CA TYR A 249 9.89 26.18 14.74
C TYR A 249 10.37 27.53 15.28
N ILE A 250 11.21 27.51 16.32
CA ILE A 250 11.77 28.73 16.92
C ILE A 250 12.65 29.45 15.89
N ALA A 251 13.56 28.74 15.23
CA ALA A 251 14.45 29.32 14.23
C ALA A 251 13.69 29.94 13.04
N PHE A 252 12.68 29.25 12.53
CA PHE A 252 11.85 29.74 11.42
C PHE A 252 10.97 30.92 11.82
N SER A 253 10.52 30.96 13.08
CA SER A 253 9.78 32.11 13.61
C SER A 253 10.67 33.33 13.77
N MET A 254 11.90 33.16 14.30
CA MET A 254 12.86 34.26 14.47
C MET A 254 13.37 34.85 13.16
N THR A 255 13.49 34.02 12.12
CA THR A 255 13.98 34.43 10.79
C THR A 255 12.88 34.90 9.84
N GLY A 256 11.61 34.83 10.24
CA GLY A 256 10.47 35.18 9.39
C GLY A 256 10.18 34.17 8.26
N LEU A 257 10.76 32.97 8.32
CA LEU A 257 10.52 31.89 7.35
C LEU A 257 9.26 31.08 7.65
N ARG A 258 8.72 31.20 8.86
CA ARG A 258 7.43 30.59 9.22
C ARG A 258 6.30 31.19 8.39
N ASN A 259 5.33 30.35 8.06
CA ASN A 259 4.16 30.66 7.26
C ASN A 259 4.51 31.14 5.83
N THR A 260 5.58 30.58 5.26
CA THR A 260 6.03 30.84 3.89
C THR A 260 6.30 29.52 3.14
N ILE A 261 5.96 29.50 1.84
CA ILE A 261 6.30 28.36 0.97
C ILE A 261 7.80 28.21 0.79
N PHE A 262 8.53 29.33 0.77
CA PHE A 262 9.98 29.33 0.69
C PHE A 262 10.62 28.61 1.87
N GLY A 263 10.12 28.83 3.10
CA GLY A 263 10.57 28.09 4.28
C GLY A 263 10.38 26.58 4.12
N ILE A 264 9.24 26.14 3.58
CA ILE A 264 8.96 24.72 3.32
C ILE A 264 9.93 24.13 2.29
N VAL A 265 10.12 24.82 1.15
CA VAL A 265 11.06 24.41 0.09
C VAL A 265 12.50 24.34 0.61
N LEU A 266 12.86 25.14 1.61
CA LEU A 266 14.19 25.12 2.23
C LEU A 266 14.36 23.92 3.18
N ILE A 267 13.36 23.62 4.01
CA ILE A 267 13.48 22.60 5.06
C ILE A 267 13.23 21.17 4.56
N TYR A 268 12.39 20.97 3.55
CA TYR A 268 12.10 19.63 3.03
C TYR A 268 13.34 18.91 2.47
N PRO A 269 14.22 19.55 1.66
CA PRO A 269 15.46 18.93 1.22
C PRO A 269 16.37 18.45 2.36
N VAL A 270 16.33 19.10 3.53
CA VAL A 270 17.15 18.70 4.69
C VAL A 270 16.79 17.29 5.16
N THR A 271 15.52 16.89 5.03
CA THR A 271 15.05 15.54 5.43
C THR A 271 15.30 14.49 4.35
N THR A 272 15.34 14.90 3.09
CA THR A 272 15.45 13.98 1.94
C THR A 272 16.87 13.81 1.40
N ILE A 273 17.79 14.77 1.61
CA ILE A 273 19.19 14.68 1.19
C ILE A 273 19.91 13.47 1.80
N PRO A 274 19.81 13.16 3.11
CA PRO A 274 20.51 12.01 3.69
C PRO A 274 20.12 10.68 3.04
N VAL A 275 18.83 10.47 2.79
CA VAL A 275 18.36 9.22 2.17
C VAL A 275 18.70 9.14 0.69
N ALA A 276 18.60 10.26 -0.05
CA ALA A 276 19.02 10.31 -1.45
C ALA A 276 20.53 10.07 -1.60
N LEU A 277 21.36 10.65 -0.73
CA LEU A 277 22.80 10.40 -0.67
C LEU A 277 23.08 8.91 -0.43
N TYR A 278 22.44 8.31 0.57
CA TYR A 278 22.62 6.90 0.91
C TYR A 278 22.26 5.97 -0.27
N MET A 279 21.08 6.19 -0.89
CA MET A 279 20.62 5.38 -2.01
C MET A 279 21.52 5.52 -3.25
N LEU A 280 21.85 6.76 -3.65
CA LEU A 280 22.70 7.01 -4.82
C LEU A 280 24.13 6.53 -4.59
N GLN A 281 24.65 6.64 -3.37
CA GLN A 281 25.98 6.14 -3.02
C GLN A 281 26.06 4.62 -3.21
N GLY A 282 25.06 3.88 -2.73
CA GLY A 282 24.97 2.43 -2.92
C GLY A 282 24.96 2.04 -4.40
N TYR A 283 24.18 2.77 -5.21
CA TYR A 283 24.07 2.52 -6.64
C TYR A 283 25.34 2.86 -7.41
N PHE A 284 25.91 4.07 -7.22
CA PHE A 284 27.11 4.49 -7.93
C PHE A 284 28.29 3.55 -7.65
N ARG A 285 28.42 2.99 -6.43
CA ARG A 285 29.45 1.97 -6.14
C ARG A 285 29.33 0.71 -7.01
N GLY A 286 28.11 0.34 -7.43
CA GLY A 286 27.87 -0.83 -8.28
C GLY A 286 28.15 -0.58 -9.77
N LEU A 287 28.30 0.67 -10.20
CA LEU A 287 28.64 0.97 -11.59
C LEU A 287 30.14 0.67 -11.87
N PRO A 288 30.47 0.05 -13.02
CA PRO A 288 31.86 -0.21 -13.42
C PRO A 288 32.69 1.07 -13.44
N ALA A 289 33.78 1.10 -12.69
CA ALA A 289 34.63 2.29 -12.58
C ALA A 289 35.40 2.56 -13.89
N GLU A 290 35.67 1.52 -14.65
CA GLU A 290 36.46 1.53 -15.89
C GLU A 290 35.81 2.43 -16.96
N VAL A 291 34.47 2.48 -17.01
CA VAL A 291 33.73 3.33 -17.97
C VAL A 291 33.93 4.82 -17.64
N GLU A 292 33.96 5.16 -16.35
CA GLU A 292 34.22 6.53 -15.91
C GLU A 292 35.70 6.91 -16.09
N GLU A 293 36.62 5.97 -15.83
CA GLU A 293 38.06 6.15 -16.05
C GLU A 293 38.38 6.37 -17.54
N ALA A 294 37.76 5.62 -18.45
CA ALA A 294 37.87 5.84 -19.89
C ALA A 294 37.45 7.27 -20.28
N GLY A 295 36.33 7.77 -19.73
CA GLY A 295 35.91 9.15 -19.96
C GLY A 295 36.92 10.19 -19.46
N LEU A 296 37.59 9.94 -18.33
CA LEU A 296 38.67 10.81 -17.83
C LEU A 296 39.89 10.76 -18.75
N MET A 297 40.24 9.58 -19.29
CA MET A 297 41.34 9.42 -20.25
C MET A 297 41.05 10.13 -21.58
N ASP A 298 39.79 10.19 -21.99
CA ASP A 298 39.30 10.95 -23.16
C ASP A 298 39.23 12.47 -22.91
N GLY A 299 39.69 12.94 -21.75
CA GLY A 299 39.80 14.37 -21.42
C GLY A 299 38.52 15.00 -20.85
N LEU A 300 37.51 14.21 -20.48
CA LEU A 300 36.35 14.74 -19.76
C LEU A 300 36.77 15.20 -18.35
N SER A 301 36.24 16.35 -17.92
CA SER A 301 36.32 16.75 -16.52
C SER A 301 35.47 15.82 -15.65
N ARG A 302 35.74 15.73 -14.35
CA ARG A 302 34.93 14.90 -13.42
C ARG A 302 33.45 15.27 -13.45
N LEU A 303 33.13 16.56 -13.54
CA LEU A 303 31.75 17.02 -13.66
C LEU A 303 31.14 16.52 -14.97
N ALA A 304 31.88 16.58 -16.08
CA ALA A 304 31.44 16.05 -17.36
C ALA A 304 31.24 14.52 -17.32
N VAL A 305 32.07 13.77 -16.60
CA VAL A 305 31.88 12.32 -16.36
C VAL A 305 30.57 12.06 -15.62
N ILE A 306 30.29 12.81 -14.54
CA ILE A 306 29.02 12.68 -13.81
C ILE A 306 27.83 12.89 -14.76
N TRP A 307 27.82 13.99 -15.51
CA TRP A 307 26.69 14.35 -16.37
C TRP A 307 26.53 13.46 -17.60
N LYS A 308 27.63 13.06 -18.24
CA LYS A 308 27.60 12.34 -19.53
C LYS A 308 27.68 10.82 -19.39
N ILE A 309 28.19 10.30 -18.27
CA ILE A 309 28.41 8.86 -18.09
C ILE A 309 27.60 8.36 -16.89
N THR A 310 27.90 8.86 -15.68
CA THR A 310 27.32 8.31 -14.46
C THR A 310 25.80 8.51 -14.40
N LEU A 311 25.29 9.71 -14.71
CA LEU A 311 23.84 9.99 -14.65
C LEU A 311 23.03 9.17 -15.67
N PRO A 312 23.40 9.08 -16.96
CA PRO A 312 22.71 8.22 -17.91
C PRO A 312 22.68 6.74 -17.49
N LEU A 313 23.81 6.21 -16.99
CA LEU A 313 23.88 4.83 -16.47
C LEU A 313 23.07 4.63 -15.19
N SER A 314 22.78 5.72 -14.48
CA SER A 314 22.01 5.72 -13.22
C SER A 314 20.56 6.12 -13.39
N LEU A 315 20.04 6.23 -14.61
CA LEU A 315 18.66 6.66 -14.84
C LEU A 315 17.61 5.82 -14.07
N PRO A 316 17.72 4.47 -13.97
CA PRO A 316 16.83 3.66 -13.14
C PRO A 316 16.88 4.04 -11.65
N ALA A 317 18.08 4.29 -11.13
CA ALA A 317 18.28 4.68 -9.74
C ALA A 317 17.79 6.10 -9.47
N LEU A 318 18.08 7.04 -10.37
CA LEU A 318 17.61 8.42 -10.28
C LEU A 318 16.08 8.46 -10.31
N ALA A 319 15.43 7.69 -11.17
CA ALA A 319 13.97 7.56 -11.19
C ALA A 319 13.42 7.08 -9.84
N SER A 320 14.02 6.01 -9.29
CA SER A 320 13.63 5.43 -7.99
C SER A 320 13.83 6.42 -6.83
N VAL A 321 14.99 7.07 -6.78
CA VAL A 321 15.32 8.06 -5.74
C VAL A 321 14.45 9.31 -5.88
N SER A 322 14.18 9.78 -7.10
CA SER A 322 13.30 10.93 -7.35
C SER A 322 11.88 10.64 -6.85
N LEU A 323 11.35 9.45 -7.16
CA LEU A 323 10.03 9.03 -6.68
C LEU A 323 10.01 8.94 -5.16
N TYR A 324 11.04 8.35 -4.56
CA TYR A 324 11.12 8.22 -3.11
C TYR A 324 11.18 9.58 -2.40
N VAL A 325 12.01 10.51 -2.89
CA VAL A 325 12.09 11.88 -2.39
C VAL A 325 10.78 12.64 -2.59
N PHE A 326 10.14 12.48 -3.76
CA PHE A 326 8.82 13.05 -4.02
C PHE A 326 7.79 12.54 -3.02
N MET A 327 7.74 11.22 -2.78
CA MET A 327 6.81 10.62 -1.82
C MET A 327 7.03 11.12 -0.40
N ILE A 328 8.29 11.32 0.03
CA ILE A 328 8.58 11.90 1.35
C ILE A 328 8.04 13.32 1.43
N ALA A 329 8.36 14.17 0.44
CA ALA A 329 7.92 15.57 0.43
C ALA A 329 6.40 15.73 0.30
N TRP A 330 5.77 14.88 -0.51
CA TRP A 330 4.33 14.86 -0.73
C TRP A 330 3.55 14.45 0.51
N ASN A 331 4.07 13.49 1.28
CA ASN A 331 3.45 12.97 2.49
C ASN A 331 3.93 13.69 3.77
N GLU A 332 4.81 14.68 3.65
CA GLU A 332 5.33 15.40 4.80
C GLU A 332 4.20 16.19 5.47
N PHE A 333 3.91 15.85 6.72
CA PHE A 333 2.82 16.45 7.49
C PHE A 333 3.34 17.31 8.65
N LEU A 334 4.37 16.86 9.35
CA LEU A 334 4.77 17.43 10.63
C LEU A 334 5.29 18.86 10.48
N LEU A 335 6.22 19.08 9.54
CA LEU A 335 6.80 20.40 9.30
C LEU A 335 5.77 21.33 8.69
N ALA A 336 4.93 20.84 7.76
CA ALA A 336 3.82 21.63 7.22
C ALA A 336 2.84 22.07 8.32
N PHE A 337 2.46 21.17 9.22
CA PHE A 337 1.57 21.46 10.34
C PHE A 337 2.14 22.51 11.30
N MET A 338 3.43 22.44 11.57
CA MET A 338 4.08 23.36 12.49
C MET A 338 4.43 24.73 11.90
N LEU A 339 4.72 24.78 10.60
CA LEU A 339 5.25 25.97 9.95
C LEU A 339 4.22 26.74 9.14
N LEU A 340 3.09 26.14 8.75
CA LEU A 340 2.06 26.79 7.94
C LEU A 340 0.79 27.04 8.78
N ASP A 341 0.47 28.31 8.96
CA ASP A 341 -0.71 28.75 9.73
C ASP A 341 -1.85 29.21 8.79
N ASP A 342 -1.50 29.90 7.70
CA ASP A 342 -2.44 30.45 6.71
C ASP A 342 -2.92 29.35 5.74
N PRO A 343 -4.25 29.08 5.68
CA PRO A 343 -4.80 28.07 4.79
C PRO A 343 -4.41 28.25 3.34
N SER A 344 -4.26 29.49 2.85
CA SER A 344 -3.88 29.75 1.44
C SER A 344 -2.52 29.16 1.03
N LYS A 345 -1.70 28.77 2.01
CA LYS A 345 -0.35 28.23 1.84
C LYS A 345 -0.23 26.76 2.21
N TYR A 346 -1.32 26.10 2.61
CA TYR A 346 -1.26 24.71 3.08
C TYR A 346 -0.77 23.76 1.99
N THR A 347 0.08 22.82 2.40
CA THR A 347 0.33 21.60 1.62
C THR A 347 -0.89 20.68 1.71
N LEU A 348 -0.97 19.73 0.79
CA LEU A 348 -2.08 18.78 0.68
C LEU A 348 -2.34 18.02 1.99
N THR A 349 -1.31 17.45 2.60
CA THR A 349 -1.40 16.72 3.88
C THR A 349 -1.92 17.60 5.01
N ARG A 350 -1.44 18.84 5.10
CA ARG A 350 -1.90 19.84 6.08
C ARG A 350 -3.35 20.27 5.82
N GLY A 351 -3.72 20.42 4.55
CA GLY A 351 -5.07 20.71 4.09
C GLY A 351 -6.04 19.59 4.46
N ILE A 352 -5.71 18.34 4.16
CA ILE A 352 -6.52 17.16 4.55
C ILE A 352 -6.69 17.08 6.06
N ALA A 353 -5.63 17.32 6.83
CA ALA A 353 -5.73 17.34 8.29
C ALA A 353 -6.70 18.41 8.82
N SER A 354 -6.82 19.56 8.12
CA SER A 354 -7.80 20.60 8.47
C SER A 354 -9.26 20.18 8.22
N LEU A 355 -9.48 19.19 7.34
CA LEU A 355 -10.79 18.58 7.10
C LEU A 355 -11.19 17.60 8.19
N ASN A 356 -10.27 17.21 9.08
CA ASN A 356 -10.57 16.34 10.20
C ASN A 356 -11.14 17.14 11.38
N SER A 357 -12.24 17.86 11.14
CA SER A 357 -12.98 18.61 12.16
C SER A 357 -14.39 18.06 12.31
N SER A 358 -15.02 18.31 13.46
CA SER A 358 -16.41 17.88 13.71
C SER A 358 -17.42 18.53 12.76
N GLU A 359 -17.04 19.64 12.13
CA GLU A 359 -17.90 20.43 11.22
C GLU A 359 -17.80 19.96 9.77
N VAL A 360 -16.71 19.26 9.42
CA VAL A 360 -16.48 18.80 8.05
C VAL A 360 -17.00 17.36 7.91
N PRO A 361 -17.92 17.11 6.96
CA PRO A 361 -18.38 15.78 6.65
C PRO A 361 -17.24 14.81 6.28
N ARG A 362 -17.33 13.55 6.75
CA ARG A 362 -16.26 12.55 6.59
C ARG A 362 -15.99 12.21 5.13
N GLN A 363 -17.00 12.31 4.26
CA GLN A 363 -16.84 12.05 2.84
C GLN A 363 -15.84 13.00 2.17
N HIS A 364 -15.69 14.26 2.63
CA HIS A 364 -14.71 15.18 2.06
C HIS A 364 -13.28 14.81 2.46
N LEU A 365 -13.08 14.39 3.71
CA LEU A 365 -11.79 13.89 4.17
C LEU A 365 -11.37 12.66 3.35
N MET A 366 -12.30 11.74 3.09
CA MET A 366 -12.05 10.55 2.27
C MET A 366 -11.80 10.91 0.80
N ALA A 367 -12.59 11.82 0.21
CA ALA A 367 -12.36 12.31 -1.16
C ALA A 367 -10.98 12.98 -1.31
N GLY A 368 -10.58 13.79 -0.33
CA GLY A 368 -9.25 14.39 -0.28
C GLY A 368 -8.14 13.36 -0.19
N SER A 369 -8.35 12.28 0.58
CA SER A 369 -7.41 11.16 0.71
C SER A 369 -7.27 10.36 -0.59
N VAL A 370 -8.38 10.16 -1.32
CA VAL A 370 -8.35 9.57 -2.67
C VAL A 370 -7.53 10.43 -3.63
N ILE A 371 -7.83 11.74 -3.71
CA ILE A 371 -7.12 12.67 -4.58
C ILE A 371 -5.63 12.70 -4.24
N ALA A 372 -5.25 12.66 -2.96
CA ALA A 372 -3.85 12.65 -2.54
C ALA A 372 -3.08 11.40 -2.96
N THR A 373 -3.77 10.27 -3.11
CA THR A 373 -3.15 9.00 -3.52
C THR A 373 -2.86 8.96 -5.03
N VAL A 374 -3.72 9.59 -5.85
CA VAL A 374 -3.66 9.50 -7.31
C VAL A 374 -2.33 9.97 -7.91
N PRO A 375 -1.76 11.15 -7.56
CA PRO A 375 -0.49 11.61 -8.13
C PRO A 375 0.68 10.66 -7.88
N ILE A 376 0.75 10.05 -6.69
CA ILE A 376 1.79 9.06 -6.38
C ILE A 376 1.64 7.84 -7.28
N MET A 377 0.42 7.32 -7.45
CA MET A 377 0.15 6.17 -8.32
C MET A 377 0.54 6.48 -9.78
N VAL A 378 0.17 7.65 -10.29
CA VAL A 378 0.48 8.07 -11.66
C VAL A 378 2.00 8.17 -11.86
N LEU A 379 2.72 8.78 -10.90
CA LEU A 379 4.17 8.88 -10.95
C LEU A 379 4.84 7.52 -10.87
N PHE A 380 4.37 6.63 -9.98
CA PHE A 380 4.89 5.28 -9.86
C PHE A 380 4.73 4.50 -11.16
N LEU A 381 3.53 4.44 -11.74
CA LEU A 381 3.25 3.74 -13.00
C LEU A 381 4.05 4.34 -14.17
N GLY A 382 4.21 5.67 -14.20
CA GLY A 382 5.02 6.34 -15.22
C GLY A 382 6.52 6.04 -15.10
N LEU A 383 7.02 5.84 -13.87
CA LEU A 383 8.43 5.58 -13.57
C LEU A 383 8.80 4.09 -13.53
N GLU A 384 7.83 3.19 -13.38
CA GLU A 384 8.00 1.73 -13.31
C GLU A 384 8.84 1.18 -14.48
N ARG A 385 8.62 1.71 -15.69
CA ARG A 385 9.38 1.33 -16.90
C ARG A 385 10.88 1.60 -16.81
N PHE A 386 11.32 2.54 -15.96
CA PHE A 386 12.73 2.84 -15.73
C PHE A 386 13.32 1.91 -14.67
N MET A 387 12.53 1.54 -13.66
CA MET A 387 12.95 0.65 -12.58
C MET A 387 13.18 -0.79 -13.09
N THR A 388 12.34 -1.27 -13.99
CA THR A 388 12.41 -2.64 -14.56
C THR A 388 13.59 -2.83 -15.52
N LYS A 389 13.98 -1.80 -16.28
CA LYS A 389 15.11 -1.87 -17.23
C LYS A 389 16.49 -1.93 -16.56
N GLY A 390 16.62 -1.43 -15.33
CA GLY A 390 17.88 -1.47 -14.58
C GLY A 390 18.30 -2.88 -14.16
N LEU A 391 17.34 -3.78 -13.95
CA LEU A 391 17.59 -5.17 -13.55
C LEU A 391 18.22 -6.02 -14.67
N THR A 392 18.06 -5.63 -15.93
CA THR A 392 18.55 -6.41 -17.09
C THR A 392 19.89 -5.92 -17.64
N ALA A 393 20.34 -4.71 -17.28
CA ALA A 393 21.56 -4.10 -17.83
C ALA A 393 22.86 -4.51 -17.08
N GLY A 394 22.72 -5.06 -15.87
CA GLY A 394 23.86 -5.50 -15.03
C GLY A 394 24.36 -6.92 -15.27
N SER A 395 23.68 -7.72 -16.12
CA SER A 395 24.16 -9.04 -16.55
C SER A 395 25.21 -8.89 -17.65
N VAL A 396 26.30 -8.18 -17.37
CA VAL A 396 27.53 -8.40 -18.12
C VAL A 396 27.99 -9.82 -17.78
N LYS A 397 28.15 -10.65 -18.81
CA LYS A 397 28.71 -12.00 -18.65
C LYS A 397 30.08 -11.88 -17.97
N GLY A 398 30.14 -12.32 -16.72
CA GLY A 398 31.36 -12.79 -16.08
C GLY A 398 31.57 -14.26 -16.41
#